data_AF-A0A2H3J7F7-F1
#
_entry.id   AF-A0A2H3J7F7-F1
#
_cell.length_a   1.000
_cell.length_b   1.000
_cell.length_c   1.000
_cell.angle_alpha   90.00
_cell.angle_beta   90.00
_cell.angle_gamma   90.00
#
_symmetry.space_group_name_H-M   'P 1'
#
loop_
_entity.id
_entity.type
_entity.pdbx_description
1 polymer ?
#
loop_
_entity_poly.entity_id
_entity_poly.type
_entity_poly.pdbx_seq_one_letter_code
_entity_poly.pdbx_strand_id
1 'polypeptide(L)'
;MDGPLPVLDVHTPVSSFAIVYSNDDTLDTLFDKLSSKTFAEFSGQRVQRGWVKYSWNGSIWNLDDDSDFTIFIWRQKSTTPGSDQWPVLHVRDPEEPLPAPPAYQNISFYMFRPKPAASPSRPRSSASSTKTGKKGRKASSETKPPDDVPKYKQEFEKFHSENGVRTILGGIGPVKNVRMLLKSGYRHVYISRKFAIAHGFIPADAAPGHYGYGGLVNIGKWPVTVGRTKTTHSVYLSEESHFDVVLGRSFMEYRQIKLDPVDPTDVVCMDTGEKIDCELVILKDGKGQIVTVT
;
A
#
# COMPACT_ATOMS: atom_id res chain seq x y z
N MET A 1 27.42 6.99 18.82
CA MET A 1 26.58 6.75 20.01
C MET A 1 25.48 5.82 19.57
N ASP A 2 25.59 4.54 19.92
CA ASP A 2 24.56 3.54 19.62
C ASP A 2 23.34 3.84 20.49
N GLY A 3 22.23 4.23 19.85
CA GLY A 3 20.95 4.36 20.54
C GLY A 3 20.51 3.02 21.14
N PRO A 4 19.66 3.02 22.18
CA PRO A 4 19.15 1.79 22.76
C PRO A 4 18.49 0.92 21.69
N LEU A 5 18.86 -0.36 21.65
CA LEU A 5 18.34 -1.31 20.67
C LEU A 5 16.82 -1.46 20.85
N PRO A 6 16.02 -1.45 19.76
CA PRO A 6 14.59 -1.65 19.83
C PRO A 6 14.20 -2.95 20.53
N VAL A 7 13.19 -2.90 21.38
CA VAL A 7 12.64 -4.08 22.07
C VAL A 7 11.27 -4.40 21.48
N LEU A 8 11.04 -5.65 21.11
CA LEU A 8 9.77 -6.14 20.58
C LEU A 8 9.06 -7.02 21.61
N ASP A 9 7.81 -6.70 21.90
CA ASP A 9 6.96 -7.53 22.73
C ASP A 9 6.42 -8.71 21.92
N VAL A 10 6.45 -9.89 22.54
CA VAL A 10 6.02 -11.16 21.94
C VAL A 10 5.01 -11.80 22.87
N HIS A 11 3.88 -12.18 22.30
CA HIS A 11 2.86 -12.96 23.00
C HIS A 11 2.72 -14.33 22.33
N THR A 12 2.61 -15.35 23.16
CA THR A 12 2.26 -16.72 22.80
C THR A 12 0.98 -17.13 23.54
N PRO A 13 0.30 -18.22 23.15
CA PRO A 13 -0.84 -18.76 23.87
C PRO A 13 -0.65 -18.88 25.40
N VAL A 14 0.57 -19.16 25.84
CA VAL A 14 0.88 -19.46 27.25
C VAL A 14 1.66 -18.33 27.93
N SER A 15 2.50 -17.58 27.22
CA SER A 15 3.45 -16.66 27.84
C SER A 15 3.63 -15.35 27.06
N SER A 16 4.18 -14.34 27.73
CA SER A 16 4.58 -13.07 27.10
C SER A 16 6.02 -12.76 27.47
N PHE A 17 6.82 -12.35 26.50
CA PHE A 17 8.22 -11.99 26.70
C PHE A 17 8.62 -10.92 25.69
N ALA A 18 9.81 -10.35 25.86
CA ALA A 18 10.35 -9.37 24.94
C ALA A 18 11.67 -9.86 24.33
N ILE A 19 11.91 -9.48 23.09
CA ILE A 19 13.17 -9.75 22.38
C ILE A 19 13.84 -8.45 21.95
N VAL A 20 15.16 -8.45 22.00
CA VAL A 20 15.96 -7.33 21.49
C VAL A 20 16.14 -7.52 19.99
N TYR A 21 15.73 -6.50 19.24
CA TYR A 21 15.83 -6.43 17.80
C TYR A 21 17.04 -5.59 17.40
N SER A 22 17.85 -6.11 16.47
CA SER A 22 18.98 -5.39 15.87
C SER A 22 18.66 -5.01 14.42
N ASN A 23 19.22 -3.89 13.93
CA ASN A 23 19.03 -3.46 12.55
C ASN A 23 19.58 -4.46 11.51
N ASP A 24 20.49 -5.35 11.92
CA ASP A 24 21.10 -6.39 11.08
C ASP A 24 20.32 -7.72 11.13
N ASP A 25 19.23 -7.79 11.89
CA ASP A 25 18.42 -9.00 11.98
C ASP A 25 17.68 -9.24 10.65
N THR A 26 17.78 -10.47 10.14
CA THR A 26 16.96 -11.01 9.05
C THR A 26 15.76 -11.79 9.61
N LEU A 27 14.79 -12.12 8.75
CA LEU A 27 13.63 -12.94 9.13
C LEU A 27 14.05 -14.27 9.78
N ASP A 28 15.08 -14.93 9.25
CA ASP A 28 15.58 -16.19 9.79
C ASP A 28 16.18 -15.99 11.19
N THR A 29 16.97 -14.92 11.40
CA THR A 29 17.53 -14.62 12.73
C THR A 29 16.45 -14.26 13.75
N LEU A 30 15.36 -13.62 13.31
CA LEU A 30 14.19 -13.37 14.15
C LEU A 30 13.53 -14.68 14.56
N PHE A 31 13.33 -15.62 13.62
CA PHE A 31 12.76 -16.94 13.94
C PHE A 31 13.67 -17.76 14.84
N ASP A 32 14.99 -17.69 14.69
CA ASP A 32 15.94 -18.35 15.60
C ASP A 32 15.85 -17.75 17.02
N LYS A 33 15.76 -16.42 17.15
CA LYS A 33 15.56 -15.75 18.45
C LYS A 33 14.25 -16.14 19.11
N LEU A 34 13.15 -16.17 18.35
CA LEU A 34 11.85 -16.61 18.84
C LEU A 34 11.90 -18.08 19.26
N SER A 35 12.45 -18.96 18.42
CA SER A 35 12.62 -20.39 18.71
C SER A 35 13.41 -20.63 19.98
N SER A 36 14.49 -19.88 20.20
CA SER A 36 15.30 -20.00 21.42
C SER A 36 14.51 -19.68 22.70
N LYS A 37 13.57 -18.73 22.63
CA LYS A 37 12.72 -18.34 23.77
C LYS A 37 11.50 -19.24 23.95
N THR A 38 10.96 -19.78 22.87
CA THR A 38 9.74 -20.59 22.88
C THR A 38 9.99 -22.10 22.76
N PHE A 39 11.25 -22.54 22.77
CA PHE A 39 11.62 -23.95 22.54
C PHE A 39 10.91 -24.91 23.50
N ALA A 40 10.82 -24.54 24.79
CA ALA A 40 10.14 -25.35 25.79
C ALA A 40 8.60 -25.32 25.64
N GLU A 41 8.04 -24.22 25.12
CA GLU A 41 6.59 -24.05 24.95
C GLU A 41 6.07 -24.87 23.76
N PHE A 42 6.77 -24.87 22.63
CA PHE A 42 6.36 -25.59 21.42
C PHE A 42 6.98 -26.99 21.32
N SER A 43 7.18 -27.68 22.44
CA SER A 43 7.67 -29.08 22.47
C SER A 43 8.96 -29.34 21.67
N GLY A 44 9.88 -28.37 21.66
CA GLY A 44 11.14 -28.45 20.92
C GLY A 44 11.03 -28.14 19.43
N GLN A 45 9.87 -27.70 18.94
CA GLN A 45 9.71 -27.24 17.57
C GLN A 45 10.29 -25.84 17.37
N ARG A 46 10.88 -25.62 16.19
CA ARG A 46 11.35 -24.30 15.77
C ARG A 46 10.19 -23.53 15.16
N VAL A 47 10.14 -22.23 15.44
CA VAL A 47 9.19 -21.31 14.83
C VAL A 47 9.42 -21.27 13.32
N GLN A 48 8.34 -21.44 12.54
CA GLN A 48 8.38 -21.47 11.09
C GLN A 48 7.56 -20.32 10.46
N ARG A 49 7.70 -20.17 9.15
CA ARG A 49 6.82 -19.30 8.34
C ARG A 49 5.37 -19.71 8.56
N GLY A 50 4.45 -18.75 8.72
CA GLY A 50 3.05 -19.01 9.07
C GLY A 50 2.73 -18.98 10.56
N TRP A 51 3.74 -19.04 11.44
CA TRP A 51 3.53 -19.07 12.90
C TRP A 51 3.50 -17.68 13.52
N VAL A 52 4.19 -16.73 12.89
CA VAL A 52 4.40 -15.39 13.41
C VAL A 52 3.45 -14.43 12.72
N LYS A 53 2.70 -13.71 13.55
CA LYS A 53 1.90 -12.56 13.16
C LYS A 53 2.34 -11.37 13.97
N TYR A 54 2.01 -10.17 13.51
CA TYR A 54 2.23 -8.98 14.29
C TYR A 54 1.01 -8.07 14.25
N SER A 55 0.75 -7.41 15.36
CA SER A 55 -0.25 -6.37 15.43
C SER A 55 0.39 -5.01 15.20
N TRP A 56 -0.24 -4.19 14.38
CA TRP A 56 0.18 -2.83 14.11
C TRP A 56 -1.05 -1.99 13.75
N ASN A 57 -1.21 -0.84 14.41
CA ASN A 57 -2.35 0.07 14.26
C ASN A 57 -3.73 -0.63 14.35
N GLY A 58 -3.89 -1.52 15.33
CA GLY A 58 -5.14 -2.25 15.60
C GLY A 58 -5.50 -3.35 14.57
N SER A 59 -4.60 -3.66 13.63
CA SER A 59 -4.77 -4.73 12.65
C SER A 59 -3.68 -5.80 12.82
N ILE A 60 -3.99 -7.06 12.50
CA ILE A 60 -3.05 -8.19 12.57
C ILE A 60 -2.57 -8.51 11.14
N TRP A 61 -1.26 -8.70 11.00
CA TRP A 61 -0.57 -8.97 9.74
C TRP A 61 0.28 -10.24 9.88
N ASN A 62 0.47 -10.94 8.76
CA ASN A 62 1.35 -12.11 8.73
C ASN A 62 2.81 -11.69 8.58
N LEU A 63 3.72 -12.56 9.00
CA LEU A 63 5.16 -12.41 8.84
C LEU A 63 5.72 -13.71 8.23
N ASP A 64 5.35 -13.98 6.98
CA ASP A 64 5.58 -15.29 6.36
C ASP A 64 6.78 -15.30 5.40
N ASP A 65 7.15 -14.14 4.85
CA ASP A 65 8.24 -13.99 3.88
C ASP A 65 9.09 -12.71 4.06
N ASP A 66 10.14 -12.58 3.25
CA ASP A 66 11.07 -11.44 3.30
C ASP A 66 10.39 -10.09 2.95
N SER A 67 9.29 -10.13 2.18
CA SER A 67 8.53 -8.94 1.83
C SER A 67 7.73 -8.45 3.05
N ASP A 68 7.06 -9.37 3.74
CA ASP A 68 6.37 -9.09 5.00
C ASP A 68 7.35 -8.56 6.06
N PHE A 69 8.54 -9.17 6.14
CA PHE A 69 9.60 -8.72 7.04
C PHE A 69 10.07 -7.31 6.73
N THR A 70 10.29 -6.98 5.46
CA THR A 70 10.65 -5.62 5.04
C THR A 70 9.59 -4.60 5.45
N ILE A 71 8.30 -4.94 5.28
CA ILE A 71 7.19 -4.09 5.72
C ILE A 71 7.15 -3.94 7.24
N PHE A 72 7.39 -5.02 7.98
CA PHE A 72 7.47 -5.01 9.44
C PHE A 72 8.60 -4.10 9.94
N ILE A 73 9.80 -4.18 9.36
CA ILE A 73 10.93 -3.30 9.71
C ILE A 73 10.62 -1.85 9.41
N TRP A 74 10.01 -1.57 8.25
CA TRP A 74 9.58 -0.22 7.92
C TRP A 74 8.55 0.33 8.93
N ARG A 75 7.61 -0.51 9.39
CA ARG A 75 6.63 -0.16 10.45
C ARG A 75 7.28 0.10 11.79
N GLN A 76 8.23 -0.72 12.19
CA GLN A 76 8.98 -0.52 13.42
C GLN A 76 9.78 0.78 13.40
N LYS A 77 10.47 1.09 12.29
CA LYS A 77 11.27 2.33 12.14
C LYS A 77 10.43 3.60 12.03
N SER A 78 9.20 3.49 11.53
CA SER A 78 8.28 4.63 11.40
C SER A 78 7.43 4.89 12.65
N THR A 79 7.58 4.07 13.69
CA THR A 79 6.79 4.17 14.93
C THR A 79 7.70 4.51 16.11
N THR A 80 7.23 5.36 17.02
CA THR A 80 7.96 5.65 18.27
C THR A 80 7.99 4.40 19.16
N PRO A 81 9.18 3.97 19.65
CA PRO A 81 9.29 2.86 20.60
C PRO A 81 8.38 3.02 21.81
N GLY A 82 7.59 1.99 22.12
CA GLY A 82 6.67 1.98 23.27
C GLY A 82 5.37 2.77 23.10
N SER A 83 5.07 3.30 21.91
CA SER A 83 3.74 3.88 21.63
C SER A 83 2.68 2.80 21.45
N ASP A 84 1.39 3.16 21.53
CA ASP A 84 0.26 2.24 21.28
C ASP A 84 0.25 1.62 19.87
N GLN A 85 1.04 2.19 18.95
CA GLN A 85 1.22 1.71 17.59
C GLN A 85 2.45 0.82 17.44
N TRP A 86 3.26 0.63 18.49
CA TRP A 86 4.45 -0.20 18.46
C TRP A 86 4.10 -1.64 18.06
N PRO A 87 4.81 -2.24 17.09
CA PRO A 87 4.50 -3.60 16.66
C PRO A 87 4.64 -4.61 17.79
N VAL A 88 3.61 -5.43 17.97
CA VAL A 88 3.64 -6.56 18.93
C VAL A 88 3.54 -7.87 18.17
N LEU A 89 4.45 -8.80 18.43
CA LEU A 89 4.49 -10.11 17.80
C LEU A 89 3.54 -11.09 18.51
N HIS A 90 2.92 -11.95 17.73
CA HIS A 90 2.08 -13.05 18.17
C HIS A 90 2.58 -14.32 17.52
N VAL A 91 2.99 -15.29 18.32
CA VAL A 91 3.56 -16.54 17.83
C VAL A 91 2.67 -17.70 18.26
N ARG A 92 2.27 -18.54 17.31
CA ARG A 92 1.58 -19.80 17.61
C ARG A 92 1.88 -20.85 16.55
N ASP A 93 1.78 -22.10 16.95
CA ASP A 93 1.64 -23.19 16.01
C ASP A 93 0.23 -23.14 15.37
N PRO A 94 0.10 -23.05 14.03
CA PRO A 94 -1.19 -23.12 13.35
C PRO A 94 -1.83 -24.52 13.35
N GLU A 95 -1.06 -25.58 13.60
CA GLU A 95 -1.55 -26.96 13.67
C GLU A 95 -2.16 -27.30 15.03
N GLU A 96 -1.79 -26.56 16.08
CA GLU A 96 -2.42 -26.70 17.39
C GLU A 96 -3.82 -26.06 17.42
N PRO A 97 -4.83 -26.78 17.94
CA PRO A 97 -6.16 -26.23 18.10
C PRO A 97 -6.15 -25.07 19.09
N LEU A 98 -6.96 -24.04 18.83
CA LEU A 98 -7.16 -22.98 19.80
C LEU A 98 -7.74 -23.56 21.10
N PRO A 99 -7.16 -23.26 22.28
CA PRO A 99 -7.72 -23.71 23.54
C PRO A 99 -9.14 -23.15 23.72
N ALA A 100 -10.04 -23.97 24.25
CA ALA A 100 -11.38 -23.54 24.62
C ALA A 100 -11.35 -22.81 25.98
N PRO A 101 -12.17 -21.76 26.19
CA PRO A 101 -12.28 -21.17 27.52
C PRO A 101 -12.71 -22.24 28.55
N PRO A 102 -12.08 -22.32 29.74
CA PRO A 102 -11.23 -21.33 30.40
C PRO A 102 -9.71 -21.48 30.19
N ALA A 103 -9.25 -22.34 29.27
CA ALA A 103 -7.83 -22.68 29.09
C ALA A 103 -6.97 -21.57 28.43
N TYR A 104 -7.48 -20.35 28.29
CA TYR A 104 -6.72 -19.19 27.83
C TYR A 104 -5.76 -18.73 28.92
N GLN A 105 -4.49 -19.13 28.81
CA GLN A 105 -3.48 -18.81 29.82
C GLN A 105 -2.92 -17.39 29.63
N ASN A 106 -2.81 -16.90 28.39
CA ASN A 106 -2.33 -15.55 28.09
C ASN A 106 -3.39 -14.64 27.46
N ILE A 107 -4.00 -13.77 28.27
CA ILE A 107 -5.02 -12.80 27.83
C ILE A 107 -4.48 -11.86 26.73
N SER A 108 -3.21 -11.47 26.80
CA SER A 108 -2.58 -10.56 25.83
C SER A 108 -2.46 -11.17 24.44
N PHE A 109 -2.33 -12.49 24.35
CA PHE A 109 -2.30 -13.22 23.08
C PHE A 109 -3.69 -13.33 22.44
N TYR A 110 -4.72 -13.63 23.22
CA TYR A 110 -6.09 -13.80 22.71
C TYR A 110 -6.82 -12.47 22.43
N MET A 111 -6.16 -11.33 22.64
CA MET A 111 -6.62 -10.00 22.23
C MET A 111 -8.09 -9.74 22.58
N PHE A 112 -8.49 -9.99 23.82
CA PHE A 112 -9.74 -9.47 24.37
C PHE A 112 -9.63 -7.96 24.60
N ARG A 113 -9.38 -7.18 23.53
CA ARG A 113 -9.49 -5.71 23.60
C ARG A 113 -10.96 -5.37 23.39
N PRO A 114 -11.66 -4.81 24.41
CA PRO A 114 -13.03 -4.34 24.21
C PRO A 114 -13.02 -3.30 23.10
N LYS A 115 -13.66 -3.65 21.98
CA LYS A 115 -13.83 -2.76 20.84
C LYS A 115 -14.70 -1.59 21.31
N PRO A 116 -14.26 -0.32 21.26
CA PRO A 116 -15.17 0.79 21.50
C PRO A 116 -16.32 0.69 20.49
N ALA A 117 -17.53 0.62 21.01
CA ALA A 117 -18.74 0.42 20.23
C ALA A 117 -19.05 1.62 19.33
N ALA A 118 -19.72 1.34 18.19
CA ALA A 118 -20.32 2.21 17.15
C ALA A 118 -19.59 2.08 15.78
N SER A 119 -20.18 1.73 14.62
CA SER A 119 -21.59 1.62 14.18
C SER A 119 -21.70 0.67 12.94
N PRO A 120 -22.86 0.56 12.26
CA PRO A 120 -23.58 -0.69 12.00
C PRO A 120 -23.09 -1.50 10.79
N SER A 121 -23.29 -2.82 10.90
CA SER A 121 -23.07 -3.84 9.87
C SER A 121 -24.01 -3.70 8.67
N ARG A 122 -23.46 -3.76 7.45
CA ARG A 122 -24.17 -4.16 6.23
C ARG A 122 -23.93 -5.65 5.91
N PRO A 123 -24.87 -6.32 5.21
CA PRO A 123 -25.05 -7.76 5.30
C PRO A 123 -23.97 -8.56 4.58
N ARG A 124 -23.70 -9.73 5.17
CA ARG A 124 -22.84 -10.81 4.68
C ARG A 124 -23.42 -11.42 3.40
N SER A 125 -22.63 -11.47 2.34
CA SER A 125 -22.79 -12.46 1.28
C SER A 125 -21.67 -13.50 1.42
N SER A 126 -22.09 -14.70 1.82
CA SER A 126 -21.32 -15.94 1.79
C SER A 126 -21.00 -16.35 0.35
N ALA A 127 -19.72 -16.44 0.00
CA ALA A 127 -19.29 -17.24 -1.13
C ALA A 127 -17.85 -17.74 -0.91
N SER A 128 -17.82 -19.00 -0.48
CA SER A 128 -16.79 -20.02 -0.67
C SER A 128 -15.65 -19.68 -1.64
N SER A 129 -14.44 -19.81 -1.13
CA SER A 129 -13.16 -19.94 -1.82
C SER A 129 -13.10 -21.16 -2.74
N THR A 130 -12.57 -20.99 -3.95
CA THR A 130 -11.90 -22.08 -4.70
C THR A 130 -10.56 -21.57 -5.22
N LYS A 131 -9.50 -22.26 -4.82
CA LYS A 131 -8.09 -21.93 -5.06
C LYS A 131 -7.65 -22.26 -6.49
N THR A 132 -6.86 -21.34 -7.06
CA THR A 132 -5.59 -21.49 -7.80
C THR A 132 -5.44 -22.48 -8.95
N GLY A 133 -4.89 -21.95 -10.05
CA GLY A 133 -4.02 -22.71 -10.94
C GLY A 133 -3.25 -21.79 -11.89
N LYS A 134 -2.00 -21.43 -11.56
CA LYS A 134 -1.00 -21.14 -12.61
C LYS A 134 0.42 -21.42 -12.14
N LYS A 135 1.05 -22.29 -12.92
CA LYS A 135 2.34 -22.97 -12.74
C LYS A 135 3.51 -21.99 -12.60
N GLY A 136 4.39 -22.29 -11.65
CA GLY A 136 5.75 -21.75 -11.60
C GLY A 136 6.66 -22.40 -12.65
N ARG A 137 7.64 -21.61 -13.09
CA ARG A 137 8.85 -22.11 -13.75
C ARG A 137 10.05 -21.57 -12.98
N LYS A 138 10.83 -22.50 -12.42
CA LYS A 138 12.14 -22.28 -11.80
C LYS A 138 13.13 -21.74 -12.84
N ALA A 139 14.01 -20.85 -12.42
CA ALA A 139 15.38 -20.77 -12.94
C ALA A 139 16.33 -20.36 -11.79
N SER A 140 17.49 -20.97 -11.85
CA SER A 140 18.51 -21.18 -10.83
C SER A 140 19.42 -19.98 -10.57
N SER A 141 20.05 -20.04 -9.40
CA SER A 141 21.16 -19.22 -8.91
C SER A 141 22.37 -19.17 -9.86
N GLU A 142 22.97 -17.99 -10.00
CA GLU A 142 24.43 -17.83 -10.16
C GLU A 142 24.83 -16.40 -9.78
N THR A 143 26.07 -16.24 -9.31
CA THR A 143 26.58 -15.08 -8.54
C THR A 143 27.64 -14.32 -9.34
N LYS A 144 27.70 -12.97 -9.17
CA LYS A 144 28.75 -11.96 -9.54
C LYS A 144 28.56 -11.17 -10.86
N PRO A 145 29.17 -9.97 -11.04
CA PRO A 145 29.27 -8.74 -10.21
C PRO A 145 28.64 -7.50 -10.97
N PRO A 146 28.81 -6.22 -10.56
CA PRO A 146 27.91 -5.11 -10.93
C PRO A 146 28.22 -4.47 -12.30
N ASP A 147 27.30 -3.62 -12.79
CA ASP A 147 27.36 -2.83 -14.05
C ASP A 147 26.87 -3.46 -15.35
N ASP A 148 25.65 -4.00 -15.36
CA ASP A 148 24.78 -3.80 -16.53
C ASP A 148 23.31 -3.83 -16.09
N VAL A 149 22.61 -2.70 -16.18
CA VAL A 149 21.16 -2.68 -15.94
C VAL A 149 20.57 -3.64 -16.96
N PRO A 150 19.90 -4.73 -16.56
CA PRO A 150 19.52 -5.78 -17.49
C PRO A 150 18.69 -5.21 -18.65
N LYS A 151 18.92 -5.69 -19.88
CA LYS A 151 18.22 -5.20 -21.09
C LYS A 151 16.70 -5.14 -20.92
N TYR A 152 16.10 -6.11 -20.22
CA TYR A 152 14.67 -6.09 -19.91
C TYR A 152 14.24 -4.94 -18.98
N LYS A 153 15.13 -4.47 -18.08
CA LYS A 153 14.88 -3.32 -17.20
C LYS A 153 15.07 -2.00 -17.96
N GLN A 154 16.02 -1.94 -18.88
CA GLN A 154 16.15 -0.81 -19.81
C GLN A 154 14.97 -0.75 -20.80
N GLU A 155 14.53 -1.88 -21.36
CA GLU A 155 13.35 -1.98 -22.22
C GLU A 155 12.08 -1.70 -21.44
N PHE A 156 11.99 -2.09 -20.17
CA PHE A 156 10.88 -1.73 -19.29
C PHE A 156 10.86 -0.23 -18.99
N GLU A 157 11.99 0.37 -18.62
CA GLU A 157 12.10 1.81 -18.37
C GLU A 157 11.86 2.62 -19.66
N LYS A 158 12.38 2.15 -20.79
CA LYS A 158 12.16 2.72 -22.13
C LYS A 158 10.70 2.60 -22.55
N PHE A 159 10.06 1.44 -22.38
CA PHE A 159 8.63 1.25 -22.63
C PHE A 159 7.76 2.14 -21.74
N HIS A 160 8.13 2.33 -20.47
CA HIS A 160 7.42 3.24 -19.57
C HIS A 160 7.71 4.73 -19.83
N SER A 161 8.82 5.03 -20.53
CA SER A 161 9.20 6.40 -20.92
C SER A 161 8.67 6.79 -22.30
N GLU A 162 8.54 5.84 -23.23
CA GLU A 162 8.01 6.03 -24.61
C GLU A 162 6.48 6.03 -24.66
N ASN A 163 5.81 5.42 -23.68
CA ASN A 163 4.36 5.55 -23.55
C ASN A 163 4.03 6.95 -23.01
N GLY A 164 3.79 7.88 -23.94
CA GLY A 164 3.27 9.21 -23.63
C GLY A 164 2.08 9.12 -22.66
N VAL A 165 2.04 10.07 -21.75
CA VAL A 165 1.10 10.12 -20.65
C VAL A 165 -0.13 10.94 -21.07
N ARG A 166 -1.30 10.30 -21.11
CA ARG A 166 -2.56 10.93 -21.53
C ARG A 166 -3.07 11.89 -20.46
N THR A 167 -3.20 13.16 -20.82
CA THR A 167 -3.72 14.20 -19.92
C THR A 167 -4.93 14.89 -20.53
N ILE A 168 -5.90 15.22 -19.69
CA ILE A 168 -7.14 15.90 -20.09
C ILE A 168 -7.32 17.16 -19.25
N LEU A 169 -8.01 18.15 -19.80
CA LEU A 169 -8.40 19.33 -19.05
C LEU A 169 -9.75 19.09 -18.35
N GLY A 170 -9.82 19.42 -17.06
CA GLY A 170 -11.02 19.26 -16.25
C GLY A 170 -11.08 20.24 -15.09
N GLY A 171 -11.97 20.01 -14.14
CA GLY A 171 -12.07 20.76 -12.89
C GLY A 171 -12.29 19.83 -11.71
N ILE A 172 -11.78 20.19 -10.54
CA ILE A 172 -11.95 19.43 -9.30
C ILE A 172 -12.43 20.36 -8.19
N GLY A 173 -13.57 20.04 -7.59
CA GLY A 173 -14.21 20.90 -6.60
C GLY A 173 -14.47 22.31 -7.16
N PRO A 174 -13.94 23.37 -6.52
CA PRO A 174 -14.07 24.74 -7.00
C PRO A 174 -13.08 25.11 -8.11
N VAL A 175 -12.03 24.31 -8.33
CA VAL A 175 -10.93 24.63 -9.27
C VAL A 175 -11.30 24.16 -10.67
N LYS A 176 -11.17 25.04 -11.66
CA LYS A 176 -11.43 24.77 -13.08
C LYS A 176 -10.11 24.77 -13.86
N ASN A 177 -10.12 24.16 -15.05
CA ASN A 177 -9.00 24.14 -16.00
C ASN A 177 -7.72 23.52 -15.42
N VAL A 178 -7.86 22.39 -14.75
CA VAL A 178 -6.78 21.59 -14.18
C VAL A 178 -6.41 20.49 -15.16
N ARG A 179 -5.11 20.34 -15.43
CA ARG A 179 -4.58 19.23 -16.23
C ARG A 179 -4.57 17.96 -15.38
N MET A 180 -5.33 16.97 -15.82
CA MET A 180 -5.54 15.71 -15.11
C MET A 180 -4.98 14.55 -15.91
N LEU A 181 -4.19 13.71 -15.27
CA LEU A 181 -3.63 12.50 -15.87
C LEU A 181 -4.66 11.36 -15.87
N LEU A 182 -4.98 10.79 -17.02
CA LEU A 182 -5.70 9.51 -17.13
C LEU A 182 -4.74 8.32 -17.00
N LYS A 183 -4.85 7.55 -15.89
CA LYS A 183 -4.03 6.36 -15.70
C LYS A 183 -4.77 5.22 -15.02
N SER A 184 -5.01 4.16 -15.79
CA SER A 184 -5.68 2.93 -15.35
C SER A 184 -4.88 2.13 -14.30
N GLY A 185 -3.59 2.41 -14.10
CA GLY A 185 -2.80 1.79 -13.03
C GLY A 185 -3.24 2.26 -11.63
N TYR A 186 -3.86 3.43 -11.52
CA TYR A 186 -4.32 3.99 -10.25
C TYR A 186 -5.75 3.55 -9.95
N ARG A 187 -6.06 3.24 -8.69
CA ARG A 187 -7.39 2.77 -8.31
C ARG A 187 -8.40 3.91 -8.19
N HIS A 188 -8.01 4.99 -7.51
CA HIS A 188 -8.87 6.13 -7.19
C HIS A 188 -8.42 7.42 -7.88
N VAL A 189 -9.07 8.54 -7.58
CA VAL A 189 -8.59 9.87 -7.98
C VAL A 189 -7.55 10.33 -6.95
N TYR A 190 -6.43 10.85 -7.42
CA TYR A 190 -5.36 11.35 -6.56
C TYR A 190 -5.08 12.83 -6.85
N ILE A 191 -4.79 13.61 -5.81
CA ILE A 191 -4.40 15.02 -5.90
C ILE A 191 -3.02 15.20 -5.27
N SER A 192 -2.15 16.01 -5.88
CA SER A 192 -0.85 16.36 -5.31
C SER A 192 -1.00 17.21 -4.05
N ARG A 193 -0.15 16.99 -3.03
CA ARG A 193 -0.19 17.86 -1.84
C ARG A 193 0.00 19.33 -2.16
N LYS A 194 0.94 19.66 -3.05
CA LYS A 194 1.21 21.06 -3.44
C LYS A 194 -0.05 21.73 -3.99
N PHE A 195 -0.78 21.02 -4.86
CA PHE A 195 -2.04 21.50 -5.43
C PHE A 195 -3.14 21.59 -4.36
N ALA A 196 -3.24 20.58 -3.48
CA ALA A 196 -4.23 20.56 -2.41
C ALA A 196 -4.08 21.75 -1.45
N ILE A 197 -2.85 22.10 -1.08
CA ILE A 197 -2.55 23.27 -0.22
C ILE A 197 -2.83 24.57 -0.96
N ALA A 198 -2.37 24.70 -2.21
CA ALA A 198 -2.54 25.92 -3.01
C ALA A 198 -4.02 26.30 -3.22
N HIS A 199 -4.88 25.29 -3.36
CA HIS A 199 -6.32 25.49 -3.59
C HIS A 199 -7.18 25.29 -2.32
N GLY A 200 -6.56 25.13 -1.15
CA GLY A 200 -7.27 25.07 0.13
C GLY A 200 -8.09 23.80 0.36
N PHE A 201 -7.77 22.70 -0.33
CA PHE A 201 -8.34 21.38 -0.03
C PHE A 201 -7.83 20.83 1.32
N ILE A 202 -6.65 21.28 1.75
CA ILE A 202 -6.02 20.94 3.02
C ILE A 202 -5.35 22.22 3.58
N PRO A 203 -5.37 22.46 4.91
CA PRO A 203 -4.66 23.58 5.51
C PRO A 203 -3.14 23.48 5.30
N ALA A 204 -2.45 24.62 5.19
CA ALA A 204 -0.99 24.68 5.02
C ALA A 204 -0.20 24.09 6.21
N ASP A 205 -0.82 24.04 7.39
CA ASP A 205 -0.26 23.47 8.63
C ASP A 205 -0.35 21.93 8.66
N ALA A 206 -0.88 21.30 7.61
CA ALA A 206 -0.89 19.85 7.49
C ALA A 206 0.53 19.32 7.26
N ALA A 207 1.24 19.00 8.35
CA ALA A 207 2.60 18.49 8.26
C ALA A 207 2.67 17.14 7.50
N PRO A 208 3.76 16.90 6.74
CA PRO A 208 4.03 15.63 6.10
C PRO A 208 3.95 14.45 7.08
N GLY A 209 2.96 13.57 6.90
CA GLY A 209 2.78 12.38 7.73
C GLY A 209 1.67 12.47 8.79
N HIS A 210 1.05 13.63 9.02
CA HIS A 210 -0.12 13.73 9.92
C HIS A 210 -1.42 13.21 9.31
N TYR A 211 -1.43 12.97 8.01
CA TYR A 211 -2.56 12.45 7.30
C TYR A 211 -2.13 11.13 6.64
N GLY A 212 -2.44 9.99 7.26
CA GLY A 212 -2.41 8.67 6.63
C GLY A 212 -1.03 8.03 6.33
N TYR A 213 -0.93 6.76 6.69
CA TYR A 213 0.23 5.90 6.42
C TYR A 213 0.32 5.54 4.92
N GLY A 214 1.49 5.70 4.30
CA GLY A 214 1.74 5.37 2.89
C GLY A 214 1.53 6.52 1.90
N GLY A 215 1.38 7.77 2.37
CA GLY A 215 1.29 8.95 1.50
C GLY A 215 0.02 9.05 0.67
N LEU A 216 -1.02 8.27 1.04
CA LEU A 216 -2.32 8.21 0.37
C LEU A 216 -3.44 8.49 1.37
N VAL A 217 -3.96 9.71 1.37
CA VAL A 217 -4.95 10.18 2.37
C VAL A 217 -6.29 10.39 1.72
N ASN A 218 -7.33 9.73 2.20
CA ASN A 218 -8.67 10.07 1.71
C ASN A 218 -9.08 11.47 2.22
N ILE A 219 -9.15 12.45 1.30
CA ILE A 219 -9.59 13.83 1.59
C ILE A 219 -11.11 14.00 1.41
N GLY A 220 -11.82 12.90 1.19
CA GLY A 220 -13.27 12.86 1.01
C GLY A 220 -13.69 12.67 -0.44
N LYS A 221 -14.99 12.87 -0.68
CA LYS A 221 -15.59 12.78 -2.00
C LYS A 221 -15.69 14.17 -2.61
N TRP A 222 -14.97 14.37 -3.72
CA TRP A 222 -14.96 15.64 -4.42
C TRP A 222 -15.58 15.48 -5.81
N PRO A 223 -16.31 16.51 -6.29
CA PRO A 223 -16.82 16.50 -7.65
C PRO A 223 -15.70 16.79 -8.64
N VAL A 224 -15.54 15.91 -9.61
CA VAL A 224 -14.67 16.05 -10.77
C VAL A 224 -15.53 16.42 -11.96
N THR A 225 -15.19 17.49 -12.66
CA THR A 225 -15.87 17.98 -13.85
C THR A 225 -14.97 17.74 -15.05
N VAL A 226 -15.44 16.98 -16.03
CA VAL A 226 -14.72 16.76 -17.28
C VAL A 226 -15.72 16.97 -18.42
N GLY A 227 -15.36 17.82 -19.38
CA GLY A 227 -16.29 18.29 -20.39
C GLY A 227 -17.51 18.96 -19.75
N ARG A 228 -18.71 18.48 -20.09
CA ARG A 228 -19.97 19.00 -19.53
C ARG A 228 -20.48 18.25 -18.30
N THR A 229 -19.82 17.16 -17.90
CA THR A 229 -20.34 16.28 -16.84
C THR A 229 -19.58 16.42 -15.54
N LYS A 230 -20.32 16.42 -14.43
CA LYS A 230 -19.79 16.49 -13.08
C LYS A 230 -20.09 15.20 -12.33
N THR A 231 -19.04 14.49 -11.91
CA THR A 231 -19.15 13.20 -11.21
C THR A 231 -18.41 13.24 -9.88
N THR A 232 -18.95 12.58 -8.85
CA THR A 232 -18.38 12.65 -7.50
C THR A 232 -17.54 11.41 -7.22
N HIS A 233 -16.26 11.59 -6.93
CA HIS A 233 -15.31 10.51 -6.70
C HIS A 233 -14.59 10.66 -5.37
N SER A 234 -14.20 9.53 -4.78
CA SER A 234 -13.31 9.52 -3.62
C SER A 234 -11.92 9.97 -4.05
N VAL A 235 -11.42 11.03 -3.42
CA VAL A 235 -10.13 11.63 -3.75
C VAL A 235 -9.14 11.36 -2.65
N TYR A 236 -7.92 11.04 -3.07
CA TYR A 236 -6.81 10.74 -2.21
C TYR A 236 -5.69 11.77 -2.39
N LEU A 237 -5.09 12.23 -1.31
CA LEU A 237 -3.87 13.02 -1.34
C LEU A 237 -2.71 12.10 -1.72
N SER A 238 -1.85 12.54 -2.63
CA SER A 238 -0.60 11.87 -2.98
C SER A 238 0.58 12.80 -2.68
N GLU A 239 1.57 12.26 -1.98
CA GLU A 239 2.81 12.98 -1.63
C GLU A 239 3.73 13.22 -2.83
N GLU A 240 3.85 12.21 -3.70
CA GLU A 240 4.90 12.12 -4.71
C GLU A 240 4.36 12.18 -6.15
N SER A 241 3.29 12.95 -6.39
CA SER A 241 2.75 13.08 -7.74
C SER A 241 3.40 14.23 -8.51
N HIS A 242 3.98 13.90 -9.67
CA HIS A 242 4.46 14.88 -10.66
C HIS A 242 3.32 15.63 -11.38
N PHE A 243 2.09 15.13 -11.26
CA PHE A 243 0.88 15.75 -11.80
C PHE A 243 0.00 16.25 -10.66
N ASP A 244 -0.72 17.35 -10.92
CA ASP A 244 -1.63 17.97 -9.95
C ASP A 244 -2.80 17.06 -9.61
N VAL A 245 -3.38 16.40 -10.61
CA VAL A 245 -4.50 15.47 -10.46
C VAL A 245 -4.28 14.23 -11.32
N VAL A 246 -4.54 13.05 -10.75
CA VAL A 246 -4.50 11.77 -11.43
C VAL A 246 -5.86 11.10 -11.33
N LEU A 247 -6.46 10.82 -12.47
CA LEU A 247 -7.72 10.11 -12.63
C LEU A 247 -7.44 8.61 -12.82
N GLY A 248 -7.69 7.84 -11.78
CA GLY A 248 -7.59 6.38 -11.81
C GLY A 248 -8.81 5.69 -12.39
N ARG A 249 -8.81 4.36 -12.28
CA ARG A 249 -9.86 3.45 -12.75
C ARG A 249 -11.24 3.82 -12.25
N SER A 250 -11.39 4.24 -10.98
CA SER A 250 -12.70 4.61 -10.44
C SER A 250 -13.40 5.74 -11.21
N PHE A 251 -12.64 6.62 -11.86
CA PHE A 251 -13.20 7.66 -12.73
C PHE A 251 -13.46 7.11 -14.14
N MET A 252 -12.46 6.40 -14.69
CA MET A 252 -12.53 5.84 -16.05
C MET A 252 -13.66 4.82 -16.21
N GLU A 253 -13.86 3.93 -15.24
CA GLU A 253 -14.93 2.93 -15.25
C GLU A 253 -16.30 3.58 -15.09
N TYR A 254 -16.41 4.62 -14.25
CA TYR A 254 -17.68 5.32 -14.02
C TYR A 254 -18.13 6.09 -15.26
N ARG A 255 -17.21 6.82 -15.89
CA ARG A 255 -17.45 7.56 -17.15
C ARG A 255 -17.40 6.67 -18.40
N GLN A 256 -17.10 5.38 -18.21
CA GLN A 256 -16.86 4.41 -19.28
C GLN A 256 -15.93 4.96 -20.37
N ILE A 257 -14.77 5.48 -19.94
CA ILE A 257 -13.80 6.10 -20.84
C ILE A 257 -13.21 5.02 -21.74
N LYS A 258 -13.44 5.19 -23.04
CA LYS A 258 -12.82 4.39 -24.08
C LYS A 258 -11.60 5.13 -24.60
N LEU A 259 -10.46 4.47 -24.48
CA LEU A 259 -9.17 4.93 -24.99
C LEU A 259 -8.88 4.13 -26.25
N ASP A 260 -8.71 4.80 -27.39
CA ASP A 260 -8.29 4.10 -28.58
C ASP A 260 -6.78 3.82 -28.53
N PRO A 261 -6.35 2.58 -28.88
CA PRO A 261 -4.94 2.22 -28.87
C PRO A 261 -4.19 2.72 -30.11
N VAL A 262 -4.91 3.07 -31.18
CA VAL A 262 -4.34 3.55 -32.44
C VAL A 262 -4.13 5.07 -32.40
N ASP A 263 -5.10 5.81 -31.85
CA ASP A 263 -5.01 7.25 -31.66
C ASP A 263 -4.97 7.57 -30.16
N PRO A 264 -3.81 7.99 -29.62
CA PRO A 264 -3.69 8.31 -28.21
C PRO A 264 -4.47 9.57 -27.78
N THR A 265 -4.88 10.41 -28.73
CA THR A 265 -5.65 11.64 -28.50
C THR A 265 -7.16 11.40 -28.51
N ASP A 266 -7.64 10.31 -29.11
CA ASP A 266 -9.08 9.99 -29.10
C ASP A 266 -9.48 9.34 -27.77
N VAL A 267 -10.13 10.15 -26.93
CA VAL A 267 -10.67 9.75 -25.64
C VAL A 267 -12.16 10.04 -25.62
N VAL A 268 -12.98 8.98 -25.57
CA VAL A 268 -14.45 9.11 -25.63
C VAL A 268 -15.06 8.66 -24.31
N CYS A 269 -15.88 9.53 -23.70
CA CYS A 269 -16.78 9.13 -22.61
C CYS A 269 -17.98 8.39 -23.17
N MET A 270 -18.06 7.07 -22.99
CA MET A 270 -19.18 6.29 -23.53
C MET A 270 -20.50 6.54 -22.80
N ASP A 271 -20.47 7.09 -21.59
CA ASP A 271 -21.68 7.41 -20.84
C ASP A 271 -22.45 8.62 -21.41
N THR A 272 -21.76 9.59 -21.98
CA THR A 272 -22.35 10.78 -22.62
C THR A 272 -22.12 10.87 -24.13
N GLY A 273 -21.30 9.98 -24.70
CA GLY A 273 -20.87 10.04 -26.09
C GLY A 273 -20.00 11.25 -26.42
N GLU A 274 -19.42 11.90 -25.41
CA GLU A 274 -18.64 13.13 -25.56
C GLU A 274 -17.16 12.79 -25.78
N LYS A 275 -16.58 13.35 -26.84
CA LYS A 275 -15.13 13.33 -27.08
C LYS A 275 -14.46 14.33 -26.14
N ILE A 276 -13.45 13.87 -25.41
CA ILE A 276 -12.63 14.71 -24.53
C ILE A 276 -11.34 15.03 -25.27
N ASP A 277 -10.94 16.29 -25.19
CA ASP A 277 -9.64 16.75 -25.68
C ASP A 277 -8.52 16.18 -24.79
N CYS A 278 -7.64 15.37 -25.39
CA CYS A 278 -6.57 14.66 -24.70
C CYS A 278 -5.20 15.05 -25.24
N GLU A 279 -4.40 15.67 -24.39
CA GLU A 279 -3.01 16.04 -24.64
C GLU A 279 -2.07 14.89 -24.25
N LEU A 280 -1.10 14.55 -25.12
CA LEU A 280 -0.09 13.54 -24.83
C LEU A 280 1.18 14.19 -24.26
N VAL A 281 1.48 13.93 -22.99
CA VAL A 281 2.67 14.47 -22.31
C VAL A 281 3.76 13.40 -22.24
N ILE A 282 4.90 13.63 -22.88
CA ILE A 282 6.04 12.71 -22.82
C ILE A 282 6.93 13.12 -21.65
N LEU A 283 7.06 12.23 -20.66
CA LEU A 283 7.70 12.53 -19.38
C LEU A 283 9.22 12.69 -19.47
N LYS A 284 9.86 12.29 -20.58
CA LYS A 284 11.32 12.38 -20.75
C LYS A 284 11.72 12.59 -22.20
N ASP A 285 12.14 13.79 -22.55
CA ASP A 285 13.16 13.95 -23.60
C ASP A 285 14.50 13.37 -23.10
N GLY A 286 15.46 13.07 -23.97
CA GLY A 286 16.80 12.56 -23.66
C GLY A 286 17.65 13.43 -22.72
N LYS A 287 17.09 14.53 -22.21
CA LYS A 287 17.64 15.46 -21.22
C LYS A 287 16.85 15.50 -19.90
N GLY A 288 15.82 14.67 -19.73
CA GLY A 288 15.04 14.57 -18.49
C GLY A 288 14.00 15.68 -18.28
N GLN A 289 13.67 16.46 -19.32
CA GLN A 289 12.60 17.47 -19.28
C GLN A 289 11.27 16.90 -19.79
N ILE A 290 10.16 17.37 -19.22
CA ILE A 290 8.79 17.02 -19.62
C ILE A 290 8.45 17.83 -20.88
N VAL A 291 8.19 17.15 -22.00
CA VAL A 291 7.81 17.79 -23.26
C VAL A 291 6.36 17.44 -23.58
N THR A 292 5.54 18.46 -23.86
CA THR A 292 4.15 18.29 -24.29
C THR A 292 4.13 18.22 -25.81
N VAL A 293 3.53 17.19 -26.39
CA VAL A 293 3.28 17.11 -27.83
C VAL A 293 1.78 17.28 -28.03
N THR A 294 1.39 18.44 -28.55
CA THR A 294 0.03 18.75 -29.03
C THR A 294 -0.17 18.24 -30.44
#